data_AF-A0A970PJY7-F1
#
_entry.id   AF-A0A970PJY7-F1
#
_cell.length_a   1.000
_cell.length_b   1.000
_cell.length_c   1.000
_cell.angle_alpha   90.00
_cell.angle_beta   90.00
_cell.angle_gamma   90.00
#
_symmetry.space_group_name_H-M   'P 1'
#
loop_
_entity.id
_entity.type
_entity.pdbx_description
1 polymer ?
#
loop_
_entity_poly.entity_id
_entity_poly.type
_entity_poly.pdbx_seq_one_letter_code
_entity_poly.pdbx_strand_id
1 'polypeptide(L)'
;MKSRAERPKAIIRLLFYAAMLFLLSWILLWGDNSFLNTWNIGRRVEVLEKEMKELKAQNEELKQENERLKTDPMAAEKVAREKFGFTKEGEKVFRFVTPETQDK
;
A
#
# COMPACT_ATOMS: atom_id res chain seq x y z
N MET A 1 -61.42 26.46 26.69
CA MET A 1 -61.02 25.18 26.04
C MET A 1 -61.60 25.18 24.62
N LYS A 2 -60.78 25.42 23.58
CA LYS A 2 -61.27 25.36 22.18
C LYS A 2 -60.45 24.33 21.39
N SER A 3 -61.21 23.46 20.74
CA SER A 3 -60.85 22.21 20.11
C SER A 3 -59.75 22.36 19.05
N ARG A 4 -58.78 21.45 19.14
CA ARG A 4 -57.57 21.34 18.34
C ARG A 4 -57.85 20.40 17.16
N ALA A 5 -58.61 20.83 16.16
CA ALA A 5 -59.12 19.90 15.15
C ALA A 5 -59.16 20.47 13.71
N GLU A 6 -58.03 20.97 13.20
CA GLU A 6 -57.78 21.10 11.74
C GLU A 6 -56.31 20.83 11.37
N ARG A 7 -55.61 19.97 12.13
CA ARG A 7 -54.19 19.65 11.86
C ARG A 7 -53.87 18.39 11.04
N PRO A 8 -54.81 17.56 10.52
CA PRO A 8 -54.41 16.32 9.86
C PRO A 8 -53.66 16.58 8.55
N LYS A 9 -54.13 17.54 7.72
CA LYS A 9 -53.52 17.86 6.42
C LYS A 9 -52.15 18.54 6.52
N ALA A 10 -51.90 19.27 7.61
CA ALA A 10 -50.61 19.90 7.87
C ALA A 10 -49.58 18.89 8.38
N ILE A 11 -50.01 17.96 9.24
CA ILE A 11 -49.17 16.86 9.72
C ILE A 11 -48.80 15.92 8.57
N ILE A 12 -49.73 15.58 7.68
CA ILE A 12 -49.46 14.76 6.50
C ILE A 12 -48.46 15.43 5.56
N ARG A 13 -48.58 16.74 5.32
CA ARG A 13 -47.60 17.50 4.53
C ARG A 13 -46.22 17.50 5.18
N LEU A 14 -46.15 17.71 6.50
CA LEU A 14 -44.88 17.66 7.23
C LEU A 14 -44.23 16.27 7.14
N LEU A 15 -45.00 15.21 7.32
CA LEU A 15 -44.53 13.82 7.20
C LEU A 15 -44.05 13.53 5.77
N PHE A 16 -44.73 14.05 4.75
CA PHE A 16 -44.29 13.90 3.36
C PHE A 16 -42.94 14.59 3.12
N TYR A 17 -42.78 15.84 3.57
CA TYR A 17 -41.49 16.54 3.45
C TYR A 17 -40.38 15.86 4.27
N ALA A 18 -40.69 15.35 5.46
CA ALA A 18 -39.74 14.61 6.29
C ALA A 18 -39.32 13.29 5.61
N ALA A 19 -40.26 12.54 5.04
CA ALA A 19 -39.97 11.32 4.29
C ALA A 19 -39.15 11.62 3.03
N MET A 20 -39.47 12.70 2.31
CA MET A 20 -38.71 13.13 1.13
C MET A 20 -37.28 13.54 1.48
N LEU A 21 -37.10 14.32 2.56
CA LEU A 21 -35.77 14.68 3.07
C LEU A 21 -35.00 13.45 3.54
N PHE A 22 -35.66 12.51 4.23
CA PHE A 22 -35.04 11.26 4.66
C PHE A 22 -34.55 10.45 3.46
N LEU A 23 -35.38 10.30 2.42
CA LEU A 23 -35.05 9.54 1.22
C LEU A 23 -33.93 10.21 0.41
N LEU A 24 -33.92 11.54 0.30
CA LEU A 24 -32.81 12.29 -0.30
C LEU A 24 -31.52 12.13 0.50
N SER A 25 -31.60 12.23 1.84
CA SER A 25 -30.44 12.03 2.72
C SER A 25 -29.90 10.59 2.63
N TRP A 26 -30.78 9.61 2.51
CA TRP A 26 -30.43 8.20 2.33
C TRP A 26 -29.70 7.99 1.00
N ILE A 27 -30.22 8.53 -0.11
CA ILE A 27 -29.55 8.44 -1.42
C ILE A 27 -28.18 9.13 -1.41
N LEU A 28 -28.06 10.28 -0.73
CA LEU A 28 -26.80 11.02 -0.62
C LEU A 28 -25.77 10.31 0.26
N LEU A 29 -26.21 9.62 1.31
CA LEU A 29 -25.33 8.89 2.25
C LEU A 29 -24.97 7.48 1.77
N TRP A 30 -25.92 6.78 1.12
CA TRP A 30 -25.76 5.38 0.66
C TRP A 30 -25.49 5.24 -0.84
N GLY A 31 -25.59 6.31 -1.63
CA GLY A 31 -25.24 6.27 -3.05
C GLY A 31 -23.73 6.17 -3.25
N ASP A 32 -23.31 5.28 -4.15
CA ASP A 32 -21.90 5.00 -4.53
C ASP A 32 -21.08 6.25 -4.91
N ASN A 33 -21.76 7.36 -5.16
CA ASN A 33 -21.22 8.67 -5.52
C ASN A 33 -21.05 9.63 -4.34
N SER A 34 -21.01 9.12 -3.10
CA SER A 34 -20.68 9.94 -1.93
C SER A 34 -19.38 10.69 -2.20
N PHE A 35 -19.38 12.02 -1.98
CA PHE A 35 -18.25 12.92 -2.27
C PHE A 35 -16.91 12.44 -1.69
N LEU A 36 -16.99 11.65 -0.60
CA LEU A 36 -15.87 10.98 0.07
C LEU A 36 -15.19 9.91 -0.79
N ASN A 37 -15.93 9.18 -1.63
CA ASN A 37 -15.41 8.10 -2.45
C ASN A 37 -14.49 8.65 -3.55
N THR A 38 -14.91 9.73 -4.22
CA THR A 38 -14.10 10.39 -5.27
C THR A 38 -12.79 10.95 -4.72
N TRP A 39 -12.79 11.52 -3.51
CA TRP A 39 -11.55 11.96 -2.86
C TRP A 39 -10.63 10.77 -2.54
N ASN A 40 -11.17 9.71 -1.94
CA ASN A 40 -10.36 8.54 -1.60
C ASN A 40 -9.80 7.82 -2.83
N ILE A 41 -10.53 7.82 -3.95
CA ILE A 41 -10.04 7.28 -5.23
C ILE A 41 -8.85 8.11 -5.74
N GLY A 42 -8.93 9.45 -5.71
CA GLY A 42 -7.81 10.31 -6.12
C GLY A 42 -6.53 10.05 -5.31
N ARG A 43 -6.65 9.92 -3.98
CA ARG A 43 -5.50 9.59 -3.13
C ARG A 43 -4.94 8.19 -3.41
N ARG A 44 -5.80 7.20 -3.68
CA ARG A 44 -5.36 5.85 -4.04
C ARG A 44 -4.58 5.85 -5.34
N VAL A 45 -5.03 6.60 -6.35
CA VAL A 45 -4.31 6.75 -7.63
C VAL A 45 -2.93 7.35 -7.40
N GLU A 46 -2.81 8.42 -6.61
CA GLU A 46 -1.50 9.05 -6.35
C GLU A 46 -0.54 8.10 -5.62
N VAL A 47 -1.03 7.33 -4.64
CA VAL A 47 -0.21 6.33 -3.93
C VAL A 47 0.24 5.23 -4.89
N LEU A 48 -0.67 4.67 -5.68
CA LEU A 48 -0.37 3.63 -6.66
C LEU A 48 0.64 4.10 -7.71
N GLU A 49 0.52 5.35 -8.17
CA GLU A 49 1.48 5.94 -9.13
C GLU A 49 2.88 6.09 -8.52
N LYS A 50 2.97 6.51 -7.26
CA LYS A 50 4.26 6.59 -6.54
C LYS A 50 4.89 5.21 -6.38
N GLU A 51 4.12 4.22 -5.94
CA GLU A 51 4.59 2.83 -5.84
C GLU A 51 5.06 2.30 -7.20
N MET A 52 4.30 2.54 -8.27
CA MET A 52 4.69 2.15 -9.63
C MET A 52 6.03 2.77 -10.05
N LYS A 53 6.23 4.06 -9.73
CA LYS A 53 7.46 4.76 -10.07
C LYS A 53 8.65 4.22 -9.29
N GLU A 54 8.45 3.94 -8.00
CA GLU A 54 9.48 3.36 -7.13
C GLU A 54 9.86 1.95 -7.59
N LEU A 55 8.88 1.07 -7.82
CA LEU A 55 9.12 -0.29 -8.31
C LEU A 55 9.82 -0.28 -9.67
N LYS A 56 9.47 0.63 -10.58
CA LYS A 56 10.17 0.77 -11.86
C LYS A 56 11.64 1.17 -11.66
N ALA A 57 11.93 2.11 -10.77
CA ALA A 57 13.30 2.51 -10.49
C ALA A 57 14.12 1.35 -9.90
N GLN A 58 13.56 0.62 -8.93
CA GLN A 58 14.21 -0.56 -8.34
C GLN A 58 14.45 -1.66 -9.39
N ASN A 59 13.49 -1.88 -10.29
CA ASN A 59 13.62 -2.88 -11.34
C ASN A 59 14.73 -2.52 -12.34
N GLU A 60 14.82 -1.25 -12.74
CA GLU A 60 15.91 -0.79 -13.62
C GLU A 60 17.29 -0.93 -12.94
N GLU A 61 17.40 -0.60 -11.65
CA GLU A 61 18.65 -0.78 -10.89
C GLU A 61 19.05 -2.26 -10.81
N LEU A 62 18.11 -3.13 -10.44
CA LEU A 62 18.34 -4.58 -10.38
C LEU A 62 18.70 -5.17 -11.74
N LYS A 63 18.09 -4.66 -12.81
CA LYS A 63 18.41 -5.08 -14.18
C LYS A 63 19.84 -4.70 -14.56
N GLN A 64 20.27 -3.49 -14.23
CA GLN A 64 21.66 -3.05 -14.44
C GLN A 64 22.64 -3.88 -13.61
N GLU A 65 22.31 -4.19 -12.35
CA GLU A 65 23.13 -5.08 -11.52
C GLU A 65 23.23 -6.48 -12.13
N ASN A 66 22.10 -7.03 -12.61
CA ASN A 66 22.06 -8.34 -13.26
C ASN A 66 22.90 -8.38 -14.55
N GLU A 67 22.78 -7.35 -15.39
CA GLU A 67 23.60 -7.21 -16.60
C GLU A 67 25.08 -7.09 -16.25
N ARG A 68 25.43 -6.30 -15.23
CA ARG A 68 26.82 -6.18 -14.77
C ARG A 68 27.37 -7.52 -14.27
N LEU A 69 26.60 -8.25 -13.45
CA LEU A 69 27.02 -9.55 -12.95
C LEU A 69 27.16 -10.60 -14.06
N LYS A 70 26.35 -10.53 -15.12
CA LYS A 70 26.47 -11.42 -16.28
C LYS A 70 27.66 -11.10 -17.17
N THR A 71 27.96 -9.81 -17.32
CA THR A 71 28.93 -9.34 -18.32
C THR A 71 30.34 -9.21 -17.73
N ASP A 72 30.46 -8.97 -16.43
CA ASP A 72 31.73 -8.82 -15.71
C ASP A 72 31.97 -10.03 -14.78
N PRO A 73 32.87 -10.96 -15.16
CA PRO A 73 33.23 -12.12 -14.34
C PRO A 73 33.82 -11.75 -12.98
N MET A 74 34.54 -10.62 -12.87
CA MET A 74 35.13 -10.18 -11.61
C MET A 74 34.05 -9.70 -10.64
N ALA A 75 33.03 -8.99 -11.15
CA ALA A 75 31.87 -8.58 -10.35
C ALA A 75 31.10 -9.80 -9.82
N ALA A 76 30.89 -10.82 -10.66
CA ALA A 76 30.26 -12.08 -10.26
C ALA A 76 31.09 -12.84 -9.20
N GLU A 77 32.41 -12.97 -9.41
CA GLU A 77 33.31 -13.63 -8.47
C GLU A 77 33.35 -12.94 -7.11
N LYS A 78 33.32 -11.60 -7.10
CA LYS A 78 33.24 -10.81 -5.86
C LYS A 78 31.94 -11.11 -5.08
N VAL A 79 30.78 -11.08 -5.74
CA VAL A 79 29.50 -11.37 -5.10
C VAL A 79 29.42 -12.82 -4.62
N ALA A 80 29.93 -13.77 -5.41
CA ALA A 80 30.02 -15.18 -5.04
C ALA A 80 30.84 -15.39 -3.75
N ARG A 81 32.00 -14.73 -3.63
CA ARG A 81 32.85 -14.81 -2.44
C ARG A 81 32.25 -14.08 -1.23
N GLU A 82 31.76 -12.85 -1.41
CA GLU A 82 31.32 -11.99 -0.30
C GLU A 82 29.93 -12.35 0.21
N LYS A 83 28.94 -12.56 -0.68
CA LYS A 83 27.55 -12.84 -0.27
C LYS A 83 27.32 -14.33 0.00
N PHE A 84 27.95 -15.20 -0.78
CA PHE A 84 27.67 -16.65 -0.73
C PHE A 84 28.82 -17.48 -0.16
N GLY A 85 30.00 -16.89 0.07
CA GLY A 85 31.16 -17.60 0.61
C GLY A 85 31.73 -18.66 -0.34
N PHE A 86 31.43 -18.56 -1.65
CA PHE A 86 31.92 -19.51 -2.64
C PHE A 86 33.43 -19.34 -2.87
N THR A 87 34.11 -20.47 -3.06
CA THR A 87 35.56 -20.54 -3.32
C THR A 87 35.84 -21.47 -4.48
N LYS A 88 36.92 -21.21 -5.22
CA LYS A 88 37.34 -22.09 -6.33
C LYS A 88 37.93 -23.40 -5.78
N GLU A 89 37.89 -24.45 -6.60
CA GLU A 89 38.56 -25.71 -6.27
C GLU A 89 40.06 -25.46 -6.02
N GLY A 90 40.56 -25.90 -4.86
CA GLY A 90 41.96 -25.71 -4.46
C GLY A 90 42.25 -24.47 -3.59
N GLU A 91 41.28 -23.59 -3.32
CA GLU A 91 41.45 -22.47 -2.38
C GLU A 91 41.34 -22.92 -0.92
N LYS A 92 42.20 -22.39 -0.04
CA LYS A 92 42.18 -22.66 1.42
C LYS A 92 41.40 -21.58 2.15
N VAL A 93 40.33 -21.97 2.84
CA VAL A 93 39.51 -21.06 3.67
C VAL A 93 40.07 -20.99 5.09
N PHE A 94 40.49 -19.81 5.52
CA PHE A 94 40.89 -19.56 6.91
C PHE A 94 39.71 -18.95 7.66
N ARG A 95 39.20 -19.66 8.66
CA ARG A 95 38.17 -19.15 9.57
C ARG A 95 38.82 -18.83 10.91
N PHE A 96 38.85 -17.55 11.27
CA PHE A 96 39.37 -17.12 12.57
C PHE A 96 38.34 -17.46 13.65
N VAL A 97 38.61 -18.48 14.46
CA VAL A 97 37.86 -18.73 15.69
C VAL A 97 38.48 -17.90 16.80
N THR A 98 37.67 -17.03 17.40
CA THR A 98 38.06 -16.38 18.66
C THR A 98 38.22 -17.49 19.69
N PRO A 99 39.34 -17.59 20.41
CA PRO A 99 39.50 -18.61 21.43
C PRO A 99 38.37 -18.42 22.44
N GLU A 100 37.49 -19.43 22.55
CA GLU A 100 36.46 -19.44 23.57
C GLU A 100 37.16 -19.20 24.90
N THR A 101 36.75 -18.13 25.56
CA THR A 101 37.18 -17.86 26.92
C THR A 101 36.63 -19.03 27.72
N GLN A 102 37.49 -20.01 28.01
CA GLN A 102 37.16 -21.12 28.89
C GLN A 102 36.76 -20.50 30.22
N ASP A 103 35.44 -20.42 30.45
CA ASP A 103 34.87 -20.05 31.72
C ASP A 103 35.30 -21.13 32.73
N LYS A 104 36.13 -20.73 33.68
CA LYS A 104 36.66 -21.57 34.76
C LYS A 104 35.71 -21.56 35.95
#